data_AF-A0A7W7NZ72-F1
#
_entry.id   AF-A0A7W7NZ72-F1
#
_cell.length_a   1.000
_cell.length_b   1.000
_cell.length_c   1.000
_cell.angle_alpha   90.00
_cell.angle_beta   90.00
_cell.angle_gamma   90.00
#
_symmetry.space_group_name_H-M   'P 1'
#
loop_
_entity.id
_entity.type
_entity.pdbx_description
1 polymer ?
#
loop_
_entity_poly.entity_id
_entity_poly.type
_entity_poly.pdbx_seq_one_letter_code
_entity_poly.pdbx_strand_id
1 'polypeptide(L)'
;MTDLDMNGFQLESVSITHFDQTAFEHFNENNAFDAEGLTVLTRTIEERKKIRNDIVATNRVEIEQRNLEANNQSLEIAQAAEQARLTQEQTLAARRAEQATAIATAEAEQTRLAEIARITAEQAQTVAQTEADKVIQTATISRDGAIQTATIERDRTIEIARITTAVQTAQKSEEESTATAAANEARALAVKAEESVATAKATEIANRNKNVAVIAATQRAQEDAVGITVAANAEKEAAEARASALRTEATAEADAEKARALGRQAAFEVDAAGKAAINRATNLLDETQTALLLRKAMLEALPSIIAAASKPMENIDRISIVDARGLHGNGAADTATANGHENLADAAVAAAMRYRVGGPLIDGLMAELGMSGKSLNGMLAGTDGGATSASDGQISRDRGALQRDSRDGATASAGTE
;
A
#
# COMPACT_ATOMS: atom_id res chain seq x y z
N MET A 1 59.50 0.14 208.72
CA MET A 1 59.04 -0.40 210.03
C MET A 1 58.11 -1.55 209.70
N THR A 2 58.35 -2.78 210.14
CA THR A 2 59.35 -3.24 211.15
C THR A 2 60.25 -4.36 210.61
N ASP A 3 61.22 -4.79 211.44
CA ASP A 3 61.84 -6.11 211.41
C ASP A 3 62.93 -6.40 210.35
N LEU A 4 63.86 -5.45 210.20
CA LEU A 4 65.23 -5.76 209.73
C LEU A 4 66.17 -6.13 210.91
N ASP A 5 65.66 -6.12 212.15
CA ASP A 5 66.44 -6.25 213.39
C ASP A 5 66.56 -7.70 213.92
N MET A 6 65.88 -8.68 213.30
CA MET A 6 65.67 -10.03 213.87
C MET A 6 66.19 -11.23 213.05
N ASN A 7 66.99 -11.02 212.00
CA ASN A 7 67.62 -12.14 211.25
C ASN A 7 69.11 -11.93 211.01
N GLY A 8 69.94 -12.59 211.83
CA GLY A 8 71.37 -12.73 211.58
C GLY A 8 71.69 -13.97 210.73
N PHE A 9 72.57 -13.82 209.74
CA PHE A 9 73.26 -14.90 209.02
C PHE A 9 72.39 -16.03 208.41
N GLN A 10 71.49 -15.66 207.49
CA GLN A 10 71.09 -16.57 206.40
C GLN A 10 71.23 -15.86 205.05
N LEU A 11 71.47 -16.63 203.99
CA LEU A 11 71.95 -16.12 202.69
C LEU A 11 70.97 -16.53 201.60
N GLU A 12 70.30 -15.54 201.01
CA GLU A 12 69.26 -15.72 199.99
C GLU A 12 69.86 -15.48 198.59
N SER A 13 69.62 -16.39 197.64
CA SER A 13 70.20 -16.34 196.29
C SER A 13 69.12 -16.12 195.23
N VAL A 14 69.30 -15.06 194.44
CA VAL A 14 68.36 -14.62 193.40
C VAL A 14 68.95 -14.86 192.02
N SER A 15 68.16 -15.40 191.08
CA SER A 15 68.51 -15.52 189.67
C SER A 15 67.68 -14.55 188.81
N ILE A 16 68.35 -13.87 187.89
CA ILE A 16 67.73 -12.88 186.99
C ILE A 16 67.20 -13.59 185.75
N THR A 17 65.90 -13.46 185.47
CA THR A 17 65.21 -14.16 184.37
C THR A 17 65.07 -13.33 183.10
N HIS A 18 65.16 -12.00 183.20
CA HIS A 18 65.14 -11.08 182.07
C HIS A 18 66.02 -9.87 182.38
N PHE A 19 66.83 -9.46 181.42
CA PHE A 19 67.62 -8.24 181.46
C PHE A 19 67.25 -7.43 180.22
N ASP A 20 66.35 -6.46 180.41
CA ASP A 20 66.03 -5.50 179.37
C ASP A 20 67.15 -4.45 179.31
N GLN A 21 67.57 -4.06 178.10
CA GLN A 21 68.69 -3.14 177.94
C GLN A 21 68.23 -1.71 178.24
N THR A 22 69.03 -0.96 178.98
CA THR A 22 68.79 0.48 179.22
C THR A 22 68.58 1.20 177.89
N ALA A 23 67.66 2.17 177.86
CA ALA A 23 67.48 3.02 176.70
C ALA A 23 68.76 3.83 176.41
N PHE A 24 69.01 4.14 175.12
CA PHE A 24 70.20 4.87 174.67
C PHE A 24 70.42 6.19 175.44
N GLU A 25 69.33 6.88 175.79
CA GLU A 25 69.31 8.15 176.54
C GLU A 25 69.74 8.03 178.02
N HIS A 26 70.05 6.83 178.51
CA HIS A 26 70.44 6.56 179.90
C HIS A 26 71.87 6.02 180.06
N PHE A 27 72.63 5.86 178.97
CA PHE A 27 74.05 5.51 179.03
C PHE A 27 74.89 6.74 179.40
N ASN A 28 75.85 6.58 180.32
CA ASN A 28 76.79 7.65 180.69
C ASN A 28 78.14 7.46 180.00
N GLU A 29 78.51 8.39 179.11
CA GLU A 29 79.80 8.38 178.39
C GLU A 29 81.04 8.31 179.31
N ASN A 30 80.91 8.71 180.59
CA ASN A 30 81.97 8.69 181.58
C ASN A 30 82.10 7.35 182.33
N ASN A 31 81.19 6.39 182.10
CA ASN A 31 81.26 5.04 182.64
C ASN A 31 81.82 4.08 181.58
N ALA A 32 82.90 3.36 181.89
CA ALA A 32 83.61 2.50 180.94
C ALA A 32 82.72 1.40 180.33
N PHE A 33 81.82 0.80 181.12
CA PHE A 33 80.91 -0.25 180.64
C PHE A 33 79.84 0.33 179.71
N ASP A 34 79.30 1.50 180.07
CA ASP A 34 78.27 2.19 179.26
C ASP A 34 78.85 2.68 177.94
N ALA A 35 80.08 3.22 177.94
CA ALA A 35 80.76 3.70 176.74
C ALA A 35 81.09 2.57 175.74
N GLU A 36 81.46 1.38 176.23
CA GLU A 36 81.63 0.19 175.36
C GLU A 36 80.28 -0.24 174.76
N GLY A 37 79.22 -0.30 175.57
CA GLY A 37 77.85 -0.58 175.11
C GLY A 37 77.35 0.43 174.06
N LEU A 38 77.58 1.73 174.30
CA LEU A 38 77.25 2.82 173.39
C LEU A 38 77.99 2.68 172.05
N THR A 39 79.26 2.27 172.10
CA THR A 39 80.09 2.04 170.91
C THR A 39 79.59 0.86 170.08
N VAL A 40 79.26 -0.27 170.72
CA VAL A 40 78.71 -1.47 170.07
C VAL A 40 77.32 -1.18 169.48
N LEU A 41 76.46 -0.45 170.20
CA LEU A 41 75.13 -0.12 169.70
C LEU A 41 75.21 0.89 168.54
N THR A 42 76.03 1.94 168.65
CA THR A 42 76.25 2.93 167.59
C THR A 42 76.76 2.25 166.32
N ARG A 43 77.76 1.37 166.44
CA ARG A 43 78.25 0.55 165.34
C ARG A 43 77.14 -0.29 164.71
N THR A 44 76.33 -0.97 165.52
CA THR A 44 75.22 -1.81 165.04
C THR A 44 74.14 -0.97 164.34
N ILE A 45 73.86 0.24 164.83
CA ILE A 45 72.92 1.20 164.22
C ILE A 45 73.45 1.68 162.87
N GLU A 46 74.72 2.05 162.75
CA GLU A 46 75.31 2.49 161.47
C GLU A 46 75.43 1.33 160.47
N GLU A 47 75.79 0.12 160.90
CA GLU A 47 75.76 -1.08 160.05
C GLU A 47 74.33 -1.35 159.53
N ARG A 48 73.29 -1.20 160.38
CA ARG A 48 71.88 -1.34 159.98
C ARG A 48 71.38 -0.19 159.10
N LYS A 49 71.84 1.05 159.32
CA LYS A 49 71.56 2.21 158.43
C LYS A 49 72.20 1.99 157.06
N LYS A 50 73.44 1.51 157.00
CA LYS A 50 74.13 1.16 155.76
C LYS A 50 73.37 0.08 155.00
N ILE A 51 73.07 -1.06 155.64
CA ILE A 51 72.29 -2.15 155.03
C ILE A 51 70.95 -1.64 154.48
N ARG A 52 70.24 -0.76 155.22
CA ARG A 52 69.00 -0.14 154.74
C ARG A 52 69.22 0.74 153.50
N ASN A 53 70.29 1.53 153.47
CA ASN A 53 70.63 2.38 152.32
C ASN A 53 71.01 1.52 151.11
N ASP A 54 71.91 0.55 151.28
CA ASP A 54 72.34 -0.39 150.26
C ASP A 54 71.13 -1.13 149.63
N ILE A 55 70.17 -1.58 150.44
CA ILE A 55 68.91 -2.19 149.97
C ILE A 55 68.05 -1.18 149.19
N VAL A 56 67.85 0.04 149.69
CA VAL A 56 67.04 1.06 149.01
C VAL A 56 67.67 1.49 147.68
N ALA A 57 69.00 1.64 147.63
CA ALA A 57 69.75 1.96 146.42
C ALA A 57 69.68 0.81 145.40
N THR A 58 69.88 -0.44 145.85
CA THR A 58 69.79 -1.64 144.99
C THR A 58 68.38 -1.81 144.43
N ASN A 59 67.35 -1.76 145.29
CA ASN A 59 65.95 -1.82 144.88
C ASN A 59 65.60 -0.71 143.88
N ARG A 60 66.12 0.50 144.06
CA ARG A 60 65.93 1.59 143.09
C ARG A 60 66.54 1.22 141.74
N VAL A 61 67.80 0.79 141.68
CA VAL A 61 68.46 0.41 140.42
C VAL A 61 67.73 -0.76 139.74
N GLU A 62 67.30 -1.77 140.52
CA GLU A 62 66.48 -2.87 140.00
C GLU A 62 65.13 -2.41 139.44
N ILE A 63 64.46 -1.44 140.08
CA ILE A 63 63.20 -0.88 139.59
C ILE A 63 63.43 -0.10 138.28
N GLU A 64 64.45 0.76 138.20
CA GLU A 64 64.76 1.49 136.97
C GLU A 64 65.17 0.53 135.83
N GLN A 65 65.89 -0.56 136.13
CA GLN A 65 66.23 -1.61 135.17
C GLN A 65 65.00 -2.37 134.67
N ARG A 66 64.11 -2.81 135.57
CA ARG A 66 62.85 -3.48 135.18
C ARG A 66 61.92 -2.54 134.40
N ASN A 67 61.89 -1.25 134.75
CA ASN A 67 61.14 -0.24 134.01
C ASN A 67 61.71 -0.07 132.59
N LEU A 68 63.03 0.01 132.44
CA LEU A 68 63.70 0.09 131.13
C LEU A 68 63.47 -1.17 130.29
N GLU A 69 63.57 -2.36 130.88
CA GLU A 69 63.32 -3.63 130.21
C GLU A 69 61.85 -3.73 129.75
N ALA A 70 60.89 -3.42 130.63
CA ALA A 70 59.46 -3.43 130.30
C ALA A 70 59.12 -2.39 129.21
N ASN A 71 59.75 -1.22 129.23
CA ASN A 71 59.61 -0.22 128.16
C ASN A 71 60.14 -0.77 126.83
N ASN A 72 61.34 -1.36 126.80
CA ASN A 72 61.90 -1.96 125.58
C ASN A 72 61.01 -3.09 125.04
N GLN A 73 60.58 -4.03 125.90
CA GLN A 73 59.63 -5.09 125.52
C GLN A 73 58.31 -4.51 124.98
N SER A 74 57.79 -3.42 125.57
CA SER A 74 56.57 -2.77 125.07
C SER A 74 56.76 -2.13 123.68
N LEU A 75 57.95 -1.59 123.39
CA LEU A 75 58.30 -1.02 122.08
C LEU A 75 58.51 -2.11 121.03
N GLU A 76 59.16 -3.22 121.39
CA GLU A 76 59.30 -4.40 120.52
C GLU A 76 57.93 -5.01 120.18
N ILE A 77 57.04 -5.16 121.17
CA ILE A 77 55.66 -5.62 120.97
C ILE A 77 54.88 -4.64 120.07
N ALA A 78 55.05 -3.32 120.26
CA ALA A 78 54.40 -2.32 119.42
C ALA A 78 54.89 -2.35 117.96
N GLN A 79 56.20 -2.50 117.74
CA GLN A 79 56.79 -2.66 116.40
C GLN A 79 56.34 -3.97 115.74
N ALA A 80 56.35 -5.09 116.47
CA ALA A 80 55.88 -6.37 115.96
C ALA A 80 54.38 -6.33 115.60
N ALA A 81 53.55 -5.65 116.39
CA ALA A 81 52.13 -5.46 116.12
C ALA A 81 51.89 -4.55 114.89
N GLU A 82 52.68 -3.49 114.72
CA GLU A 82 52.62 -2.60 113.56
C GLU A 82 53.06 -3.32 112.27
N GLN A 83 54.16 -4.06 112.31
CA GLN A 83 54.62 -4.88 111.19
C GLN A 83 53.65 -6.02 110.84
N ALA A 84 53.08 -6.69 111.84
CA ALA A 84 52.03 -7.70 111.63
C ALA A 84 50.77 -7.09 111.00
N ARG A 85 50.38 -5.88 111.41
CA ARG A 85 49.27 -5.14 110.80
C ARG A 85 49.58 -4.74 109.35
N LEU A 86 50.76 -4.15 109.08
CA LEU A 86 51.14 -3.74 107.72
C LEU A 86 51.22 -4.93 106.77
N THR A 87 51.77 -6.07 107.21
CA THR A 87 51.80 -7.30 106.40
C THR A 87 50.41 -7.91 106.21
N GLN A 88 49.51 -7.81 107.20
CA GLN A 88 48.10 -8.17 107.03
C GLN A 88 47.39 -7.24 106.01
N GLU A 89 47.59 -5.93 106.09
CA GLU A 89 46.99 -4.96 105.16
C GLU A 89 47.52 -5.18 103.73
N GLN A 90 48.83 -5.42 103.55
CA GLN A 90 49.44 -5.75 102.26
C GLN A 90 48.93 -7.08 101.68
N THR A 91 48.86 -8.15 102.48
CA THR A 91 48.37 -9.46 101.99
C THR A 91 46.87 -9.44 101.68
N LEU A 92 46.07 -8.66 102.42
CA LEU A 92 44.67 -8.42 102.07
C LEU A 92 44.52 -7.55 100.82
N ALA A 93 45.40 -6.57 100.59
CA ALA A 93 45.41 -5.76 99.36
C ALA A 93 45.80 -6.61 98.14
N ALA A 94 46.84 -7.43 98.24
CA ALA A 94 47.27 -8.35 97.19
C ALA A 94 46.15 -9.33 96.81
N ARG A 95 45.56 -10.02 97.79
CA ARG A 95 44.43 -10.95 97.55
C ARG A 95 43.21 -10.27 96.95
N ARG A 96 42.90 -9.02 97.31
CA ARG A 96 41.83 -8.24 96.68
C ARG A 96 42.15 -7.88 95.24
N ALA A 97 43.40 -7.54 94.92
CA ALA A 97 43.83 -7.27 93.55
C ALA A 97 43.81 -8.54 92.68
N GLU A 98 44.30 -9.66 93.19
CA GLU A 98 44.21 -10.99 92.57
C GLU A 98 42.75 -11.38 92.29
N GLN A 99 41.88 -11.26 93.31
CA GLN A 99 40.45 -11.57 93.18
C GLN A 99 39.74 -10.64 92.19
N ALA A 100 40.01 -9.33 92.23
CA ALA A 100 39.43 -8.37 91.29
C ALA A 100 39.87 -8.64 89.84
N THR A 101 41.14 -9.00 89.64
CA THR A 101 41.66 -9.41 88.33
C THR A 101 41.00 -10.69 87.85
N ALA A 102 40.90 -11.71 88.71
CA ALA A 102 40.26 -12.98 88.38
C ALA A 102 38.78 -12.80 88.00
N ILE A 103 38.03 -12.01 88.78
CA ILE A 103 36.64 -11.64 88.48
C ILE A 103 36.55 -10.93 87.13
N ALA A 104 37.35 -9.87 86.90
CA ALA A 104 37.31 -9.12 85.64
C ALA A 104 37.66 -9.99 84.42
N THR A 105 38.62 -10.92 84.54
CA THR A 105 38.93 -11.89 83.47
C THR A 105 37.81 -12.88 83.23
N ALA A 106 37.15 -13.37 84.29
CA ALA A 106 36.03 -14.30 84.17
C ALA A 106 34.79 -13.60 83.57
N GLU A 107 34.48 -12.38 83.98
CA GLU A 107 33.39 -11.57 83.42
C GLU A 107 33.64 -11.25 81.94
N ALA A 108 34.88 -10.88 81.56
CA ALA A 108 35.25 -10.67 80.16
C ALA A 108 35.15 -11.97 79.31
N GLU A 109 35.60 -13.10 79.84
CA GLU A 109 35.47 -14.42 79.20
C GLU A 109 34.00 -14.81 79.01
N GLN A 110 33.16 -14.70 80.06
CA GLN A 110 31.73 -15.01 79.97
C GLN A 110 30.99 -14.07 79.01
N THR A 111 31.33 -12.78 79.01
CA THR A 111 30.76 -11.80 78.06
C THR A 111 31.14 -12.14 76.63
N ARG A 112 32.41 -12.53 76.39
CA ARG A 112 32.88 -12.99 75.08
C ARG A 112 32.16 -14.25 74.61
N LEU A 113 31.98 -15.25 75.50
CA LEU A 113 31.28 -16.49 75.18
C LEU A 113 29.78 -16.25 74.91
N ALA A 114 29.13 -15.39 75.70
CA ALA A 114 27.73 -15.00 75.48
C ALA A 114 27.55 -14.27 74.14
N GLU A 115 28.46 -13.36 73.77
CA GLU A 115 28.41 -12.65 72.50
C GLU A 115 28.70 -13.57 71.30
N ILE A 116 29.63 -14.52 71.42
CA ILE A 116 29.85 -15.56 70.40
C ILE A 116 28.60 -16.43 70.24
N ALA A 117 27.93 -16.82 71.33
CA ALA A 117 26.66 -17.56 71.28
C ALA A 117 25.54 -16.73 70.63
N ARG A 118 25.46 -15.42 70.92
CA ARG A 118 24.51 -14.49 70.30
C ARG A 118 24.74 -14.37 68.80
N ILE A 119 25.98 -14.11 68.38
CA ILE A 119 26.37 -13.96 66.96
C ILE A 119 26.14 -15.26 66.19
N THR A 120 26.49 -16.42 66.75
CA THR A 120 26.27 -17.71 66.05
C THR A 120 24.80 -18.09 65.94
N ALA A 121 23.96 -17.76 66.93
CA ALA A 121 22.51 -17.89 66.82
C ALA A 121 21.91 -16.93 65.79
N GLU A 122 22.34 -15.66 65.78
CA GLU A 122 21.90 -14.63 64.82
C GLU A 122 22.30 -15.00 63.38
N GLN A 123 23.52 -15.51 63.18
CA GLN A 123 23.99 -16.05 61.89
C GLN A 123 23.16 -17.27 61.45
N ALA A 124 22.91 -18.24 62.34
CA ALA A 124 22.10 -19.41 62.02
C ALA A 124 20.65 -19.03 61.65
N GLN A 125 20.07 -18.07 62.36
CA GLN A 125 18.76 -17.51 62.02
C GLN A 125 18.77 -16.81 60.64
N THR A 126 19.78 -15.98 60.36
CA THR A 126 19.92 -15.27 59.08
C THR A 126 20.07 -16.24 57.91
N VAL A 127 20.84 -17.32 58.08
CA VAL A 127 20.98 -18.38 57.08
C VAL A 127 19.64 -19.10 56.86
N ALA A 128 18.95 -19.53 57.92
CA ALA A 128 17.66 -20.20 57.81
C ALA A 128 16.58 -19.33 57.16
N GLN A 129 16.54 -18.03 57.47
CA GLN A 129 15.67 -17.06 56.79
C GLN A 129 16.04 -16.93 55.31
N THR A 130 17.33 -16.77 54.99
CA THR A 130 17.81 -16.68 53.60
C THR A 130 17.49 -17.94 52.78
N GLU A 131 17.52 -19.12 53.39
CA GLU A 131 17.15 -20.38 52.75
C GLU A 131 15.63 -20.50 52.55
N ALA A 132 14.83 -20.11 53.54
CA ALA A 132 13.37 -20.03 53.39
C ALA A 132 12.96 -19.05 52.27
N ASP A 133 13.58 -17.88 52.21
CA ASP A 133 13.34 -16.87 51.17
C ASP A 133 13.76 -17.39 49.78
N LYS A 134 14.89 -18.12 49.67
CA LYS A 134 15.28 -18.80 48.41
C LYS A 134 14.25 -19.85 47.98
N VAL A 135 13.71 -20.64 48.90
CA VAL A 135 12.65 -21.61 48.60
C VAL A 135 11.37 -20.91 48.14
N ILE A 136 10.96 -19.81 48.79
CA ILE A 136 9.79 -19.02 48.40
C ILE A 136 9.99 -18.36 47.03
N GLN A 137 11.16 -17.76 46.78
CA GLN A 137 11.47 -17.14 45.48
C GLN A 137 11.54 -18.17 44.35
N THR A 138 12.22 -19.30 44.54
CA THR A 138 12.28 -20.36 43.51
C THR A 138 10.92 -21.01 43.24
N ALA A 139 10.09 -21.22 44.27
CA ALA A 139 8.70 -21.65 44.10
C ALA A 139 7.85 -20.60 43.35
N THR A 140 8.05 -19.31 43.62
CA THR A 140 7.35 -18.21 42.93
C THR A 140 7.77 -18.11 41.47
N ILE A 141 9.07 -18.16 41.17
CA ILE A 141 9.61 -18.16 39.80
C ILE A 141 9.11 -19.38 39.02
N SER A 142 9.07 -20.55 39.65
CA SER A 142 8.53 -21.78 39.05
C SER A 142 7.04 -21.66 38.73
N ARG A 143 6.24 -21.16 39.69
CA ARG A 143 4.80 -20.86 39.50
C ARG A 143 4.59 -19.88 38.36
N ASP A 144 5.34 -18.78 38.33
CA ASP A 144 5.13 -17.70 37.36
C ASP A 144 5.61 -18.10 35.95
N GLY A 145 6.70 -18.87 35.85
CA GLY A 145 7.12 -19.51 34.59
C GLY A 145 6.09 -20.52 34.07
N ALA A 146 5.47 -21.30 34.95
CA ALA A 146 4.37 -22.21 34.58
C ALA A 146 3.12 -21.44 34.10
N ILE A 147 2.74 -20.36 34.80
CA ILE A 147 1.62 -19.47 34.40
C ILE A 147 1.92 -18.81 33.05
N GLN A 148 3.12 -18.29 32.83
CA GLN A 148 3.52 -17.71 31.54
C GLN A 148 3.48 -18.76 30.42
N THR A 149 4.02 -19.96 30.65
CA THR A 149 4.01 -21.05 29.67
C THR A 149 2.57 -21.46 29.30
N ALA A 150 1.70 -21.64 30.30
CA ALA A 150 0.28 -21.95 30.07
C ALA A 150 -0.47 -20.80 29.38
N THR A 151 -0.10 -19.55 29.64
CA THR A 151 -0.68 -18.38 28.97
C THR A 151 -0.27 -18.32 27.51
N ILE A 152 1.02 -18.51 27.21
CA ILE A 152 1.56 -18.56 25.84
C ILE A 152 0.92 -19.70 25.05
N GLU A 153 0.77 -20.90 25.63
CA GLU A 153 0.18 -22.03 24.93
C GLU A 153 -1.35 -21.87 24.75
N ARG A 154 -2.05 -21.20 25.68
CA ARG A 154 -3.45 -20.79 25.50
C ARG A 154 -3.60 -19.80 24.34
N ASP A 155 -2.79 -18.75 24.30
CA ASP A 155 -2.85 -17.75 23.22
C ASP A 155 -2.42 -18.34 21.87
N ARG A 156 -1.41 -19.22 21.86
CA ARG A 156 -1.01 -20.01 20.69
C ARG A 156 -2.15 -20.89 20.17
N THR A 157 -2.86 -21.57 21.05
CA THR A 157 -4.02 -22.41 20.70
C THR A 157 -5.15 -21.57 20.09
N ILE A 158 -5.43 -20.40 20.68
CA ILE A 158 -6.43 -19.45 20.17
C ILE A 158 -6.05 -18.92 18.78
N GLU A 159 -4.78 -18.53 18.57
CA GLU A 159 -4.36 -17.98 17.29
C GLU A 159 -4.26 -19.07 16.20
N ILE A 160 -3.85 -20.30 16.54
CA ILE A 160 -3.96 -21.45 15.63
C ILE A 160 -5.42 -21.70 15.24
N ALA A 161 -6.36 -21.72 16.20
CA ALA A 161 -7.78 -21.89 15.90
C ALA A 161 -8.34 -20.76 15.03
N ARG A 162 -7.90 -19.50 15.27
CA ARG A 162 -8.25 -18.33 14.46
C ARG A 162 -7.75 -18.45 13.03
N ILE A 163 -6.47 -18.82 12.84
CA ILE A 163 -5.86 -19.05 11.53
C ILE A 163 -6.58 -20.21 10.81
N THR A 164 -6.85 -21.33 11.49
CA THR A 164 -7.60 -22.46 10.92
C THR A 164 -9.01 -22.04 10.46
N THR A 165 -9.72 -21.25 11.27
CA THR A 165 -11.04 -20.71 10.88
C THR A 165 -10.91 -19.79 9.66
N ALA A 166 -9.92 -18.89 9.63
CA ALA A 166 -9.69 -17.98 8.50
C ALA A 166 -9.35 -18.75 7.21
N VAL A 167 -8.52 -19.80 7.28
CA VAL A 167 -8.21 -20.68 6.15
C VAL A 167 -9.46 -21.42 5.67
N GLN A 168 -10.28 -21.96 6.57
CA GLN A 168 -11.55 -22.62 6.21
C GLN A 168 -12.55 -21.65 5.58
N THR A 169 -12.62 -20.39 6.04
CA THR A 169 -13.44 -19.34 5.40
C THR A 169 -12.90 -18.97 4.02
N ALA A 170 -11.58 -18.86 3.86
CA ALA A 170 -10.97 -18.58 2.56
C ALA A 170 -11.22 -19.72 1.56
N GLN A 171 -11.02 -20.98 1.97
CA GLN A 171 -11.31 -22.16 1.15
C GLN A 171 -12.79 -22.22 0.74
N LYS A 172 -13.73 -21.98 1.66
CA LYS A 172 -15.16 -21.91 1.31
C LYS A 172 -15.50 -20.74 0.39
N SER A 173 -14.81 -19.62 0.51
CA SER A 173 -14.97 -18.47 -0.40
C SER A 173 -14.40 -18.76 -1.80
N GLU A 174 -13.36 -19.59 -1.89
CA GLU A 174 -12.81 -20.09 -3.15
C GLU A 174 -13.71 -21.16 -3.79
N GLU A 175 -14.29 -22.08 -2.99
CA GLU A 175 -15.34 -23.01 -3.41
C GLU A 175 -16.58 -22.27 -3.92
N GLU A 176 -17.04 -21.22 -3.22
CA GLU A 176 -18.15 -20.37 -3.67
C GLU A 176 -17.80 -19.57 -4.93
N SER A 177 -16.58 -19.03 -5.03
CA SER A 177 -16.12 -18.29 -6.21
C SER A 177 -16.00 -19.19 -7.45
N THR A 178 -15.50 -20.42 -7.30
CA THR A 178 -15.40 -21.39 -8.40
C THR A 178 -16.77 -21.95 -8.79
N ALA A 179 -17.64 -22.24 -7.83
CA ALA A 179 -19.02 -22.66 -8.11
C ALA A 179 -19.84 -21.55 -8.79
N THR A 180 -19.70 -20.29 -8.38
CA THR A 180 -20.39 -19.15 -9.03
C THR A 180 -19.79 -18.82 -10.39
N ALA A 181 -18.48 -18.97 -10.60
CA ALA A 181 -17.86 -18.90 -11.92
C ALA A 181 -18.43 -19.96 -12.87
N ALA A 182 -18.46 -21.23 -12.46
CA ALA A 182 -19.03 -22.33 -13.26
C ALA A 182 -20.54 -22.13 -13.53
N ALA A 183 -21.31 -21.64 -12.56
CA ALA A 183 -22.71 -21.31 -12.76
C ALA A 183 -22.92 -20.15 -13.74
N ASN A 184 -22.02 -19.16 -13.76
CA ASN A 184 -22.06 -18.05 -14.70
C ASN A 184 -21.58 -18.44 -16.11
N GLU A 185 -20.62 -19.36 -16.23
CA GLU A 185 -20.24 -19.97 -17.51
C GLU A 185 -21.41 -20.78 -18.10
N ALA A 186 -22.07 -21.61 -17.29
CA ALA A 186 -23.26 -22.35 -17.70
C ALA A 186 -24.40 -21.42 -18.15
N ARG A 187 -24.61 -20.28 -17.46
CA ARG A 187 -25.54 -19.23 -17.90
C ARG A 187 -25.11 -18.57 -19.21
N ALA A 188 -23.83 -18.26 -19.38
CA ALA A 188 -23.33 -17.66 -20.62
C ALA A 188 -23.49 -18.60 -21.83
N LEU A 189 -23.29 -19.91 -21.63
CA LEU A 189 -23.57 -20.94 -22.63
C LEU A 189 -25.08 -21.05 -22.94
N ALA A 190 -25.95 -20.98 -21.94
CA ALA A 190 -27.40 -20.97 -22.13
C ALA A 190 -27.88 -19.74 -22.92
N VAL A 191 -27.46 -18.53 -22.52
CA VAL A 191 -27.80 -17.28 -23.22
C VAL A 191 -27.25 -17.29 -24.65
N LYS A 192 -26.03 -17.80 -24.88
CA LYS A 192 -25.47 -17.97 -26.23
C LYS A 192 -26.30 -18.93 -27.09
N ALA A 193 -26.87 -19.98 -26.49
CA ALA A 193 -27.78 -20.88 -27.20
C ALA A 193 -29.12 -20.19 -27.51
N GLU A 194 -29.71 -19.47 -26.55
CA GLU A 194 -30.96 -18.70 -26.74
C GLU A 194 -30.81 -17.63 -27.83
N GLU A 195 -29.73 -16.84 -27.82
CA GLU A 195 -29.41 -15.86 -28.86
C GLU A 195 -29.18 -16.52 -30.23
N SER A 196 -28.61 -17.73 -30.28
CA SER A 196 -28.49 -18.47 -31.55
C SER A 196 -29.85 -18.90 -32.11
N VAL A 197 -30.80 -19.28 -31.24
CA VAL A 197 -32.19 -19.62 -31.62
C VAL A 197 -32.98 -18.37 -32.02
N ALA A 198 -32.80 -17.26 -31.30
CA ALA A 198 -33.37 -15.96 -31.65
C ALA A 198 -32.86 -15.47 -33.01
N THR A 199 -31.55 -15.59 -33.25
CA THR A 199 -30.91 -15.28 -34.54
C THR A 199 -31.46 -16.15 -35.66
N ALA A 200 -31.51 -17.48 -35.48
CA ALA A 200 -32.07 -18.40 -36.47
C ALA A 200 -33.54 -18.10 -36.81
N LYS A 201 -34.34 -17.77 -35.78
CA LYS A 201 -35.74 -17.32 -35.95
C LYS A 201 -35.83 -15.99 -36.68
N ALA A 202 -34.94 -15.04 -36.41
CA ALA A 202 -34.88 -13.76 -37.10
C ALA A 202 -34.45 -13.91 -38.57
N THR A 203 -33.46 -14.75 -38.87
CA THR A 203 -33.08 -15.06 -40.26
C THR A 203 -34.21 -15.74 -41.02
N GLU A 204 -34.97 -16.64 -40.39
CA GLU A 204 -36.13 -17.28 -41.04
C GLU A 204 -37.32 -16.34 -41.24
N ILE A 205 -37.52 -15.36 -40.35
CA ILE A 205 -38.48 -14.28 -40.59
C ILE A 205 -38.00 -13.38 -41.75
N ALA A 206 -36.71 -13.05 -41.82
CA ALA A 206 -36.14 -12.26 -42.92
C ALA A 206 -36.22 -13.01 -44.27
N ASN A 207 -35.90 -14.31 -44.29
CA ASN A 207 -36.06 -15.18 -45.47
C ASN A 207 -37.52 -15.25 -45.92
N ARG A 208 -38.47 -15.45 -45.00
CA ARG A 208 -39.90 -15.44 -45.30
C ARG A 208 -40.35 -14.09 -45.87
N ASN A 209 -39.97 -12.99 -45.23
CA ASN A 209 -40.33 -11.64 -45.68
C ASN A 209 -39.73 -11.32 -47.06
N LYS A 210 -38.48 -11.73 -47.32
CA LYS A 210 -37.85 -11.65 -48.65
C LYS A 210 -38.63 -12.46 -49.68
N ASN A 211 -39.02 -13.69 -49.37
CA ASN A 211 -39.78 -14.53 -50.30
C ASN A 211 -41.19 -13.96 -50.57
N VAL A 212 -41.88 -13.44 -49.55
CA VAL A 212 -43.16 -12.73 -49.71
C VAL A 212 -43.00 -11.46 -50.55
N ALA A 213 -41.93 -10.68 -50.35
CA ALA A 213 -41.64 -9.50 -51.16
C ALA A 213 -41.32 -9.85 -52.63
N VAL A 214 -40.59 -10.96 -52.88
CA VAL A 214 -40.35 -11.48 -54.23
C VAL A 214 -41.67 -11.92 -54.88
N ILE A 215 -42.51 -12.68 -54.17
CA ILE A 215 -43.84 -13.12 -54.66
C ILE A 215 -44.71 -11.89 -55.02
N ALA A 216 -44.79 -10.90 -54.12
CA ALA A 216 -45.55 -9.68 -54.36
C ALA A 216 -44.99 -8.83 -55.52
N ALA A 217 -43.67 -8.82 -55.72
CA ALA A 217 -43.05 -8.18 -56.88
C ALA A 217 -43.36 -8.93 -58.19
N THR A 218 -43.30 -10.27 -58.18
CA THR A 218 -43.69 -11.07 -59.35
C THR A 218 -45.17 -10.98 -59.67
N GLN A 219 -46.04 -10.86 -58.66
CA GLN A 219 -47.48 -10.66 -58.84
C GLN A 219 -47.75 -9.31 -59.52
N ARG A 220 -47.17 -8.20 -59.02
CA ARG A 220 -47.33 -6.89 -59.69
C ARG A 220 -46.78 -6.91 -61.11
N ALA A 221 -45.61 -7.50 -61.34
CA ALA A 221 -45.05 -7.64 -62.69
C ALA A 221 -45.95 -8.48 -63.63
N GLN A 222 -46.71 -9.45 -63.11
CA GLN A 222 -47.73 -10.18 -63.86
C GLN A 222 -48.99 -9.34 -64.11
N GLU A 223 -49.47 -8.59 -63.11
CA GLU A 223 -50.60 -7.66 -63.24
C GLU A 223 -50.31 -6.55 -64.27
N ASP A 224 -49.13 -5.93 -64.20
CA ASP A 224 -48.63 -4.94 -65.16
C ASP A 224 -48.49 -5.55 -66.57
N ALA A 225 -47.96 -6.77 -66.70
CA ALA A 225 -47.84 -7.46 -67.99
C ALA A 225 -49.20 -7.84 -68.59
N VAL A 226 -50.18 -8.21 -67.77
CA VAL A 226 -51.57 -8.41 -68.21
C VAL A 226 -52.19 -7.08 -68.65
N GLY A 227 -51.96 -5.98 -67.91
CA GLY A 227 -52.38 -4.64 -68.30
C GLY A 227 -51.82 -4.21 -69.67
N ILE A 228 -50.52 -4.38 -69.88
CA ILE A 228 -49.83 -4.05 -71.14
C ILE A 228 -50.33 -4.94 -72.30
N THR A 229 -50.51 -6.25 -72.09
CA THR A 229 -50.98 -7.15 -73.15
C THR A 229 -52.46 -6.94 -73.50
N VAL A 230 -53.32 -6.61 -72.54
CA VAL A 230 -54.71 -6.21 -72.81
C VAL A 230 -54.75 -4.86 -73.53
N ALA A 231 -53.94 -3.88 -73.12
CA ALA A 231 -53.83 -2.59 -73.81
C ALA A 231 -53.35 -2.75 -75.26
N ALA A 232 -52.30 -3.53 -75.51
CA ALA A 232 -51.78 -3.79 -76.86
C ALA A 232 -52.80 -4.53 -77.75
N ASN A 233 -53.57 -5.47 -77.19
CA ASN A 233 -54.66 -6.12 -77.92
C ASN A 233 -55.81 -5.15 -78.25
N ALA A 234 -56.19 -4.26 -77.31
CA ALA A 234 -57.22 -3.25 -77.54
C ALA A 234 -56.77 -2.18 -78.56
N GLU A 235 -55.49 -1.77 -78.53
CA GLU A 235 -54.91 -0.90 -79.56
C GLU A 235 -54.87 -1.58 -80.93
N LYS A 236 -54.56 -2.88 -80.98
CA LYS A 236 -54.62 -3.68 -82.22
C LYS A 236 -56.04 -3.73 -82.78
N GLU A 237 -57.05 -4.07 -81.98
CA GLU A 237 -58.45 -4.08 -82.42
C GLU A 237 -58.91 -2.69 -82.88
N ALA A 238 -58.54 -1.62 -82.16
CA ALA A 238 -58.82 -0.24 -82.56
C ALA A 238 -58.11 0.15 -83.87
N ALA A 239 -56.89 -0.34 -84.11
CA ALA A 239 -56.17 -0.14 -85.37
C ALA A 239 -56.81 -0.92 -86.53
N GLU A 240 -57.23 -2.17 -86.31
CA GLU A 240 -57.93 -2.98 -87.31
C GLU A 240 -59.30 -2.38 -87.66
N ALA A 241 -60.03 -1.82 -86.68
CA ALA A 241 -61.28 -1.09 -86.89
C ALA A 241 -61.10 0.23 -87.65
N ARG A 242 -60.04 1.01 -87.36
CA ARG A 242 -59.67 2.20 -88.14
C ARG A 242 -59.29 1.82 -89.58
N ALA A 243 -58.52 0.74 -89.73
CA ALA A 243 -58.08 0.26 -91.04
C ALA A 243 -59.21 -0.36 -91.88
N SER A 244 -60.29 -0.88 -91.27
CA SER A 244 -61.48 -1.33 -92.00
C SER A 244 -62.40 -0.16 -92.38
N ALA A 245 -62.58 0.82 -91.49
CA ALA A 245 -63.31 2.05 -91.79
C ALA A 245 -62.70 2.80 -92.99
N LEU A 246 -61.38 3.05 -92.96
CA LEU A 246 -60.68 3.76 -94.04
C LEU A 246 -60.63 2.98 -95.37
N ARG A 247 -60.68 1.63 -95.32
CA ARG A 247 -60.89 0.81 -96.53
C ARG A 247 -62.30 0.97 -97.10
N THR A 248 -63.32 0.99 -96.23
CA THR A 248 -64.73 1.21 -96.65
C THR A 248 -64.91 2.58 -97.29
N GLU A 249 -64.32 3.63 -96.68
CA GLU A 249 -64.30 4.99 -97.21
C GLU A 249 -63.63 5.06 -98.58
N ALA A 250 -62.41 4.51 -98.71
CA ALA A 250 -61.71 4.46 -100.00
C ALA A 250 -62.47 3.67 -101.09
N THR A 251 -63.20 2.60 -100.74
CA THR A 251 -64.08 1.91 -101.71
C THR A 251 -65.29 2.77 -102.12
N ALA A 252 -65.89 3.51 -101.18
CA ALA A 252 -67.00 4.41 -101.47
C ALA A 252 -66.57 5.58 -102.37
N GLU A 253 -65.38 6.15 -102.15
CA GLU A 253 -64.80 7.17 -103.04
C GLU A 253 -64.51 6.61 -104.45
N ALA A 254 -63.93 5.40 -104.52
CA ALA A 254 -63.63 4.75 -105.80
C ALA A 254 -64.89 4.46 -106.62
N ASP A 255 -65.99 4.02 -105.98
CA ASP A 255 -67.27 3.78 -106.65
C ASP A 255 -68.01 5.09 -106.98
N ALA A 256 -67.88 6.13 -106.15
CA ALA A 256 -68.37 7.46 -106.48
C ALA A 256 -67.65 8.05 -107.71
N GLU A 257 -66.34 7.89 -107.84
CA GLU A 257 -65.59 8.40 -109.00
C GLU A 257 -65.87 7.56 -110.27
N LYS A 258 -66.10 6.24 -110.16
CA LYS A 258 -66.65 5.43 -111.26
C LYS A 258 -68.01 5.96 -111.72
N ALA A 259 -68.92 6.28 -110.79
CA ALA A 259 -70.22 6.87 -111.12
C ALA A 259 -70.08 8.23 -111.82
N ARG A 260 -69.14 9.09 -111.38
CA ARG A 260 -68.81 10.36 -112.07
C ARG A 260 -68.16 10.12 -113.44
N ALA A 261 -67.39 9.06 -113.63
CA ALA A 261 -66.82 8.69 -114.93
C ALA A 261 -67.90 8.23 -115.92
N LEU A 262 -68.80 7.34 -115.50
CA LEU A 262 -69.95 6.89 -116.29
C LEU A 262 -70.89 8.05 -116.64
N GLY A 263 -71.18 8.94 -115.68
CA GLY A 263 -71.98 10.15 -115.93
C GLY A 263 -71.33 11.10 -116.94
N ARG A 264 -70.00 11.25 -116.92
CA ARG A 264 -69.26 12.01 -117.95
C ARG A 264 -69.31 11.34 -119.32
N GLN A 265 -69.19 10.01 -119.41
CA GLN A 265 -69.34 9.28 -120.68
C GLN A 265 -70.72 9.50 -121.29
N ALA A 266 -71.79 9.29 -120.53
CA ALA A 266 -73.16 9.52 -121.01
C ALA A 266 -73.40 10.98 -121.44
N ALA A 267 -72.84 11.96 -120.72
CA ALA A 267 -72.91 13.37 -121.11
C ALA A 267 -72.21 13.63 -122.47
N PHE A 268 -71.03 13.05 -122.71
CA PHE A 268 -70.32 13.20 -123.98
C PHE A 268 -71.03 12.49 -125.15
N GLU A 269 -71.70 11.36 -124.92
CA GLU A 269 -72.50 10.68 -125.94
C GLU A 269 -73.70 11.54 -126.39
N VAL A 270 -74.43 12.15 -125.44
CA VAL A 270 -75.54 13.07 -125.73
C VAL A 270 -75.05 14.31 -126.49
N ASP A 271 -73.94 14.90 -126.06
CA ASP A 271 -73.36 16.10 -126.68
C ASP A 271 -72.81 15.81 -128.10
N ALA A 272 -72.25 14.62 -128.33
CA ALA A 272 -71.87 14.14 -129.66
C ALA A 272 -73.08 13.91 -130.58
N ALA A 273 -74.16 13.30 -130.05
CA ALA A 273 -75.41 13.11 -130.80
C ALA A 273 -76.06 14.45 -131.17
N GLY A 274 -76.05 15.43 -130.26
CA GLY A 274 -76.52 16.80 -130.51
C GLY A 274 -75.74 17.49 -131.63
N LYS A 275 -74.41 17.47 -131.58
CA LYS A 275 -73.55 18.05 -132.63
C LYS A 275 -73.71 17.34 -133.98
N ALA A 276 -73.90 16.02 -133.99
CA ALA A 276 -74.21 15.27 -135.20
C ALA A 276 -75.60 15.61 -135.79
N ALA A 277 -76.58 15.97 -134.96
CA ALA A 277 -77.88 16.45 -135.41
C ALA A 277 -77.80 17.88 -135.99
N ILE A 278 -77.06 18.79 -135.33
CA ILE A 278 -76.80 20.15 -135.84
C ILE A 278 -76.12 20.08 -137.21
N ASN A 279 -75.03 19.32 -137.35
CA ASN A 279 -74.31 19.21 -138.63
C ASN A 279 -75.18 18.61 -139.76
N ARG A 280 -76.12 17.72 -139.45
CA ARG A 280 -77.10 17.21 -140.42
C ARG A 280 -78.16 18.24 -140.82
N ALA A 281 -78.46 19.23 -139.97
CA ALA A 281 -79.32 20.35 -140.32
C ALA A 281 -78.57 21.40 -141.17
N THR A 282 -77.31 21.71 -140.83
CA THR A 282 -76.49 22.69 -141.58
C THR A 282 -76.30 22.28 -143.04
N ASN A 283 -76.11 20.99 -143.31
CA ASN A 283 -75.90 20.44 -144.66
C ASN A 283 -77.19 20.30 -145.50
N LEU A 284 -78.35 20.76 -144.99
CA LEU A 284 -79.63 20.77 -145.70
C LEU A 284 -80.06 22.19 -146.13
N LEU A 285 -79.20 23.21 -145.93
CA LEU A 285 -79.48 24.59 -146.30
C LEU A 285 -78.77 24.98 -147.61
N ASP A 286 -79.49 25.71 -148.47
CA ASP A 286 -79.09 26.01 -149.85
C ASP A 286 -77.80 26.86 -149.97
N GLU A 287 -77.03 26.58 -151.02
CA GLU A 287 -75.68 27.11 -151.27
C GLU A 287 -75.67 28.63 -151.50
N THR A 288 -76.82 29.25 -151.75
CA THR A 288 -76.97 30.71 -151.83
C THR A 288 -76.79 31.41 -150.48
N GLN A 289 -77.06 30.75 -149.33
CA GLN A 289 -76.98 31.40 -148.01
C GLN A 289 -75.58 31.42 -147.40
N THR A 290 -74.74 30.43 -147.69
CA THR A 290 -73.33 30.44 -147.24
C THR A 290 -72.55 31.61 -147.85
N ALA A 291 -72.84 31.99 -149.10
CA ALA A 291 -72.27 33.17 -149.74
C ALA A 291 -72.63 34.50 -149.02
N LEU A 292 -73.85 34.61 -148.47
CA LEU A 292 -74.27 35.77 -147.68
C LEU A 292 -73.58 35.80 -146.31
N LEU A 293 -73.52 34.65 -145.61
CA LEU A 293 -72.85 34.53 -144.31
C LEU A 293 -71.35 34.82 -144.39
N LEU A 294 -70.67 34.35 -145.44
CA LEU A 294 -69.26 34.64 -145.69
C LEU A 294 -69.03 36.17 -145.85
N ARG A 295 -69.92 36.85 -146.58
CA ARG A 295 -69.88 38.31 -146.75
C ARG A 295 -70.13 39.06 -145.45
N LYS A 296 -71.05 38.59 -144.61
CA LYS A 296 -71.35 39.18 -143.29
C LYS A 296 -70.17 39.01 -142.33
N ALA A 297 -69.59 37.82 -142.26
CA ALA A 297 -68.42 37.54 -141.41
C ALA A 297 -67.19 38.38 -141.79
N MET A 298 -66.94 38.60 -143.09
CA MET A 298 -65.89 39.52 -143.54
C MET A 298 -66.16 40.98 -143.14
N LEU A 299 -67.43 41.41 -143.12
CA LEU A 299 -67.80 42.77 -142.70
C LEU A 299 -67.64 42.97 -141.19
N GLU A 300 -67.99 41.97 -140.38
CA GLU A 300 -67.90 42.02 -138.92
C GLU A 300 -66.45 41.88 -138.40
N ALA A 301 -65.53 41.33 -139.19
CA ALA A 301 -64.11 41.27 -138.89
C ALA A 301 -63.31 42.54 -139.24
N LEU A 302 -63.81 43.40 -140.13
CA LEU A 302 -63.08 44.60 -140.58
C LEU A 302 -62.72 45.58 -139.43
N PRO A 303 -63.59 45.88 -138.45
CA PRO A 303 -63.25 46.79 -137.35
C PRO A 303 -62.09 46.30 -136.48
N SER A 304 -62.01 45.00 -136.18
CA SER A 304 -60.93 44.45 -135.35
C SER A 304 -59.60 44.38 -136.10
N ILE A 305 -59.62 44.11 -137.41
CA ILE A 305 -58.43 44.16 -138.27
C ILE A 305 -57.88 45.60 -138.35
N ILE A 306 -58.74 46.60 -138.52
CA ILE A 306 -58.33 48.02 -138.58
C ILE A 306 -57.79 48.47 -137.20
N ALA A 307 -58.44 48.10 -136.10
CA ALA A 307 -57.97 48.39 -134.75
C ALA A 307 -56.64 47.71 -134.39
N ALA A 308 -56.37 46.52 -134.94
CA ALA A 308 -55.07 45.85 -134.82
C ALA A 308 -53.99 46.54 -135.68
N ALA A 309 -54.35 47.04 -136.86
CA ALA A 309 -53.43 47.69 -137.79
C ALA A 309 -52.95 49.09 -137.34
N SER A 310 -53.73 49.82 -136.53
CA SER A 310 -53.33 51.14 -136.00
C SER A 310 -52.50 51.07 -134.71
N LYS A 311 -52.63 49.97 -133.94
CA LYS A 311 -51.97 49.80 -132.64
C LYS A 311 -50.43 49.80 -132.61
N PRO A 312 -49.68 49.55 -133.71
CA PRO A 312 -48.22 49.69 -133.72
C PRO A 312 -47.67 51.13 -133.55
N MET A 313 -48.51 52.17 -133.65
CA MET A 313 -48.04 53.57 -133.69
C MET A 313 -47.97 54.29 -132.33
N GLU A 314 -48.49 53.73 -131.23
CA GLU A 314 -48.49 54.39 -129.91
C GLU A 314 -47.27 54.08 -129.02
N ASN A 315 -46.38 53.16 -129.41
CA ASN A 315 -45.34 52.60 -128.51
C ASN A 315 -43.89 52.63 -129.06
N ILE A 316 -43.55 53.53 -129.99
CA ILE A 316 -42.17 53.71 -130.47
C ILE A 316 -41.83 55.20 -130.60
N ASP A 317 -41.43 55.84 -129.50
CA ASP A 317 -41.06 57.26 -129.48
C ASP A 317 -39.53 57.51 -129.48
N ARG A 318 -38.70 56.44 -129.45
CA ARG A 318 -37.29 56.53 -129.82
C ARG A 318 -36.67 55.20 -130.26
N ILE A 319 -36.14 55.18 -131.48
CA ILE A 319 -35.18 54.17 -131.92
C ILE A 319 -33.79 54.54 -131.37
N SER A 320 -33.16 53.63 -130.63
CA SER A 320 -31.79 53.78 -130.13
C SER A 320 -30.92 52.66 -130.68
N ILE A 321 -30.31 52.90 -131.85
CA ILE A 321 -29.28 52.01 -132.40
C ILE A 321 -27.96 52.32 -131.69
N VAL A 322 -27.43 51.34 -130.97
CA VAL A 322 -26.01 51.28 -130.62
C VAL A 322 -25.49 49.93 -131.12
N ASP A 323 -24.51 49.98 -132.01
CA ASP A 323 -23.91 48.84 -132.67
C ASP A 323 -22.60 48.42 -131.94
N ALA A 324 -21.95 47.38 -132.45
CA ALA A 324 -20.56 47.01 -132.21
C ALA A 324 -20.15 46.38 -130.85
N ARG A 325 -19.89 45.07 -130.93
CA ARG A 325 -18.53 44.49 -130.74
C ARG A 325 -17.91 44.47 -129.33
N GLY A 326 -18.09 43.36 -128.61
CA GLY A 326 -17.19 42.87 -127.54
C GLY A 326 -17.31 41.34 -127.40
N LEU A 327 -16.31 40.53 -127.78
CA LEU A 327 -15.12 40.18 -126.99
C LEU A 327 -15.52 39.43 -125.71
N HIS A 328 -15.73 38.10 -125.76
CA HIS A 328 -14.70 37.06 -125.62
C HIS A 328 -13.89 37.15 -124.30
N GLY A 329 -13.79 36.07 -123.52
CA GLY A 329 -12.66 35.89 -122.58
C GLY A 329 -12.99 35.48 -121.13
N ASN A 330 -13.25 34.18 -120.93
CA ASN A 330 -12.53 33.33 -119.98
C ASN A 330 -11.81 33.95 -118.74
N GLY A 331 -12.30 33.63 -117.53
CA GLY A 331 -11.57 32.75 -116.60
C GLY A 331 -10.66 33.32 -115.49
N ALA A 332 -11.06 32.99 -114.24
CA ALA A 332 -10.24 32.53 -113.11
C ALA A 332 -9.40 33.50 -112.23
N ALA A 333 -9.31 33.11 -110.94
CA ALA A 333 -8.46 33.65 -109.85
C ALA A 333 -8.78 35.11 -109.41
N ASP A 334 -8.48 35.60 -108.19
CA ASP A 334 -7.80 35.05 -106.99
C ASP A 334 -8.44 35.71 -105.72
N THR A 335 -8.09 35.58 -104.41
CA THR A 335 -6.94 35.05 -103.62
C THR A 335 -7.44 34.51 -102.25
N ALA A 336 -6.54 33.94 -101.44
CA ALA A 336 -6.69 33.56 -100.02
C ALA A 336 -7.01 34.75 -99.06
N THR A 337 -7.33 34.59 -97.77
CA THR A 337 -6.46 34.10 -96.67
C THR A 337 -7.36 33.80 -95.44
N ALA A 338 -7.47 32.57 -94.90
CA ALA A 338 -6.60 31.88 -93.92
C ALA A 338 -6.45 32.60 -92.55
N ASN A 339 -6.44 31.97 -91.38
CA ASN A 339 -6.38 30.55 -90.93
C ASN A 339 -7.44 30.28 -89.83
N GLY A 340 -7.68 29.08 -89.27
CA GLY A 340 -7.07 27.73 -89.40
C GLY A 340 -6.95 27.06 -88.00
N HIS A 341 -6.50 25.78 -87.92
CA HIS A 341 -6.25 24.99 -86.69
C HIS A 341 -7.50 24.65 -85.83
N GLU A 342 -7.85 23.40 -85.48
CA GLU A 342 -7.32 22.07 -85.84
C GLU A 342 -8.43 20.98 -85.70
N ASN A 343 -8.10 19.68 -85.63
CA ASN A 343 -9.07 18.58 -85.62
C ASN A 343 -8.89 17.54 -84.50
N LEU A 344 -9.99 17.17 -83.83
CA LEU A 344 -10.01 16.22 -82.70
C LEU A 344 -10.25 14.75 -83.10
N ALA A 345 -10.78 14.50 -84.31
CA ALA A 345 -11.24 13.17 -84.72
C ALA A 345 -10.10 12.19 -85.10
N ASP A 346 -9.09 12.67 -85.83
CA ASP A 346 -8.05 11.82 -86.41
C ASP A 346 -7.09 11.25 -85.34
N ALA A 347 -6.74 12.07 -84.35
CA ALA A 347 -5.92 11.68 -83.21
C ALA A 347 -6.53 10.52 -82.38
N ALA A 348 -7.85 10.52 -82.20
CA ALA A 348 -8.56 9.47 -81.45
C ALA A 348 -8.60 8.14 -82.22
N VAL A 349 -8.86 8.19 -83.53
CA VAL A 349 -8.97 6.98 -84.38
C VAL A 349 -7.60 6.32 -84.58
N ALA A 350 -6.55 7.12 -84.80
CA ALA A 350 -5.19 6.62 -84.91
C ALA A 350 -4.71 5.90 -83.63
N ALA A 351 -5.02 6.43 -82.45
CA ALA A 351 -4.66 5.82 -81.17
C ALA A 351 -5.39 4.49 -80.94
N ALA A 352 -6.71 4.45 -81.16
CA ALA A 352 -7.54 3.27 -80.92
C ALA A 352 -7.17 2.07 -81.81
N MET A 353 -6.89 2.33 -83.10
CA MET A 353 -6.49 1.27 -84.05
C MET A 353 -5.11 0.69 -83.72
N ARG A 354 -4.16 1.52 -83.26
CA ARG A 354 -2.80 1.08 -82.93
C ARG A 354 -2.75 0.21 -81.66
N TYR A 355 -3.56 0.53 -80.67
CA TYR A 355 -3.70 -0.26 -79.43
C TYR A 355 -4.22 -1.68 -79.71
N ARG A 356 -5.23 -1.83 -80.57
CA ARG A 356 -5.86 -3.12 -80.90
C ARG A 356 -4.94 -4.11 -81.63
N VAL A 357 -3.90 -3.62 -82.31
CA VAL A 357 -2.92 -4.46 -83.04
C VAL A 357 -1.63 -4.67 -82.24
N GLY A 358 -1.24 -3.73 -81.38
CA GLY A 358 -0.01 -3.80 -80.57
C GLY A 358 -0.15 -4.41 -79.17
N GLY A 359 -1.38 -4.57 -78.65
CA GLY A 359 -1.67 -4.94 -77.25
C GLY A 359 -0.72 -5.95 -76.59
N PRO A 360 -0.57 -7.19 -77.11
CA PRO A 360 0.27 -8.21 -76.49
C PRO A 360 1.76 -7.86 -76.35
N LEU A 361 2.30 -6.99 -77.23
CA LEU A 361 3.68 -6.48 -77.10
C LEU A 361 3.77 -5.29 -76.16
N ILE A 362 2.71 -4.48 -76.06
CA ILE A 362 2.66 -3.33 -75.13
C ILE A 362 2.48 -3.83 -73.68
N ASP A 363 1.64 -4.86 -73.45
CA ASP A 363 1.54 -5.53 -72.14
C ASP A 363 2.84 -6.23 -71.76
N GLY A 364 3.55 -6.83 -72.74
CA GLY A 364 4.90 -7.38 -72.54
C GLY A 364 5.90 -6.30 -72.10
N LEU A 365 5.96 -5.18 -72.81
CA LEU A 365 6.83 -4.05 -72.46
C LEU A 365 6.41 -3.37 -71.15
N MET A 366 5.13 -3.33 -70.79
CA MET A 366 4.64 -2.84 -69.48
C MET A 366 5.06 -3.76 -68.33
N ALA A 367 5.11 -5.07 -68.55
CA ALA A 367 5.69 -6.01 -67.60
C ALA A 367 7.21 -5.86 -67.47
N GLU A 368 7.91 -5.61 -68.58
CA GLU A 368 9.37 -5.39 -68.62
C GLU A 368 9.78 -4.02 -68.04
N LEU A 369 8.92 -3.00 -68.17
CA LEU A 369 9.02 -1.69 -67.50
C LEU A 369 8.46 -1.71 -66.05
N GLY A 370 8.16 -2.88 -65.50
CA GLY A 370 7.79 -3.07 -64.09
C GLY A 370 6.36 -2.67 -63.70
N MET A 371 5.58 -2.04 -64.58
CA MET A 371 4.16 -1.71 -64.35
C MET A 371 3.23 -2.88 -64.67
N SER A 372 3.50 -4.02 -64.04
CA SER A 372 2.62 -5.19 -64.08
C SER A 372 1.36 -4.98 -63.21
N GLY A 373 0.23 -5.55 -63.62
CA GLY A 373 -1.02 -5.57 -62.86
C GLY A 373 -0.97 -6.50 -61.64
N LYS A 374 -0.07 -6.25 -60.69
CA LYS A 374 0.07 -7.00 -59.43
C LYS A 374 0.14 -6.08 -58.22
N SER A 375 -0.97 -6.09 -57.49
CA SER A 375 -1.29 -5.53 -56.18
C SER A 375 -0.28 -5.87 -55.06
N LEU A 376 0.97 -5.40 -55.13
CA LEU A 376 2.00 -5.68 -54.12
C LEU A 376 2.72 -4.44 -53.61
N ASN A 377 3.18 -3.51 -54.46
CA ASN A 377 3.85 -2.30 -53.97
C ASN A 377 2.89 -1.26 -53.35
N GLY A 378 1.58 -1.40 -53.57
CA GLY A 378 0.54 -0.66 -52.83
C GLY A 378 0.21 -1.28 -51.46
N MET A 379 0.74 -2.46 -51.13
CA MET A 379 0.45 -3.17 -49.87
C MET A 379 1.64 -3.18 -48.89
N LEU A 380 2.86 -2.85 -49.33
CA LEU A 380 4.04 -2.82 -48.46
C LEU A 380 4.29 -1.46 -47.77
N ALA A 381 3.50 -0.43 -48.10
CA ALA A 381 3.57 0.90 -47.50
C ALA A 381 2.51 1.17 -46.42
N GLY A 382 1.78 0.13 -45.96
CA GLY A 382 0.61 0.28 -45.10
C GLY A 382 0.53 -0.66 -43.89
N THR A 383 1.58 -1.43 -43.60
CA THR A 383 1.57 -2.43 -42.51
C THR A 383 2.87 -2.45 -41.71
N ASP A 384 3.09 -1.43 -40.89
CA ASP A 384 3.83 -1.60 -39.64
C ASP A 384 3.33 -0.62 -38.56
N GLY A 385 3.21 -1.07 -37.30
CA GLY A 385 2.86 -0.25 -36.13
C GLY A 385 1.42 0.27 -35.99
N GLY A 386 0.40 -0.62 -35.85
CA GLY A 386 -1.02 -0.22 -35.78
C GLY A 386 -1.95 -0.97 -34.80
N ALA A 387 -1.66 -0.94 -33.49
CA ALA A 387 -2.53 -1.43 -32.37
C ALA A 387 -2.88 -2.95 -32.40
N THR A 388 -3.43 -3.61 -31.36
CA THR A 388 -4.09 -3.21 -30.10
C THR A 388 -3.99 -4.34 -29.04
N SER A 389 -4.49 -4.11 -27.81
CA SER A 389 -5.13 -5.13 -26.93
C SER A 389 -4.28 -6.06 -26.02
N ALA A 390 -4.06 -5.56 -24.79
CA ALA A 390 -4.50 -6.17 -23.52
C ALA A 390 -3.84 -7.45 -22.90
N SER A 391 -4.10 -7.56 -21.58
CA SER A 391 -4.05 -8.74 -20.68
C SER A 391 -2.71 -9.43 -20.34
N ASP A 392 -2.31 -9.18 -19.08
CA ASP A 392 -1.91 -10.19 -18.07
C ASP A 392 -0.43 -10.60 -17.92
N GLY A 393 -0.10 -11.26 -16.80
CA GLY A 393 1.05 -12.17 -16.72
C GLY A 393 2.38 -11.65 -16.15
N GLN A 394 2.37 -11.15 -14.89
CA GLN A 394 3.36 -11.42 -13.83
C GLN A 394 4.90 -11.51 -14.06
N ILE A 395 5.64 -11.09 -13.01
CA ILE A 395 7.02 -11.51 -12.64
C ILE A 395 8.18 -11.09 -13.57
N SER A 396 8.88 -10.02 -13.17
CA SER A 396 10.34 -10.07 -12.95
C SER A 396 10.80 -8.86 -12.13
N ARG A 397 11.11 -9.07 -10.84
CA ARG A 397 11.83 -8.08 -10.03
C ARG A 397 13.32 -8.42 -10.08
N ASP A 398 14.12 -7.59 -10.73
CA ASP A 398 15.57 -7.59 -10.52
C ASP A 398 16.07 -6.19 -10.13
N ARG A 399 16.49 -6.08 -8.87
CA ARG A 399 17.61 -5.22 -8.45
C ARG A 399 18.04 -5.52 -7.01
N GLY A 400 19.12 -6.29 -6.89
CA GLY A 400 20.21 -6.14 -5.92
C GLY A 400 19.92 -5.92 -4.42
N ALA A 401 20.16 -6.96 -3.62
CA ALA A 401 20.61 -6.85 -2.22
C ALA A 401 21.31 -8.15 -1.74
N LEU A 402 22.44 -8.52 -2.37
CA LEU A 402 23.28 -9.64 -1.92
C LEU A 402 24.25 -9.18 -0.82
N GLN A 403 23.96 -9.50 0.45
CA GLN A 403 24.91 -9.28 1.56
C GLN A 403 24.76 -10.34 2.66
N ARG A 404 25.06 -11.60 2.33
CA ARG A 404 25.43 -12.64 3.32
C ARG A 404 26.47 -13.58 2.72
N ASP A 405 27.71 -13.39 3.13
CA ASP A 405 28.63 -14.52 3.34
C ASP A 405 29.51 -14.21 4.57
N SER A 406 30.47 -15.07 4.86
CA SER A 406 30.84 -15.43 6.22
C SER A 406 32.33 -15.32 6.53
N ARG A 407 32.64 -15.45 7.84
CA ARG A 407 33.92 -15.79 8.48
C ARG A 407 35.16 -15.85 7.57
N ASP A 408 36.11 -14.95 7.80
CA ASP A 408 37.26 -15.23 8.70
C ASP A 408 38.11 -13.97 8.93
N GLY A 409 38.99 -13.99 9.95
CA GLY A 409 39.92 -12.88 10.19
C GLY A 409 40.30 -12.67 11.66
N ALA A 410 41.10 -13.56 12.23
CA ALA A 410 41.78 -13.32 13.51
C ALA A 410 43.20 -12.78 13.27
N THR A 411 43.61 -11.67 13.92
CA THR A 411 44.99 -11.46 14.41
C THR A 411 45.19 -10.16 15.23
N ALA A 412 46.03 -10.28 16.27
CA ALA A 412 47.04 -9.32 16.78
C ALA A 412 46.69 -7.89 17.30
N SER A 413 47.04 -7.68 18.59
CA SER A 413 47.63 -6.46 19.22
C SER A 413 46.81 -5.15 19.30
N ALA A 414 47.01 -4.26 20.27
CA ALA A 414 47.91 -4.20 21.46
C ALA A 414 47.07 -3.93 22.75
N GLY A 415 47.56 -3.94 24.00
CA GLY A 415 48.62 -3.09 24.59
C GLY A 415 48.15 -1.62 24.63
N THR A 416 48.10 -0.90 25.75
CA THR A 416 48.70 -1.01 27.10
C THR A 416 47.73 -0.42 28.17
N GLU A 417 47.97 -0.38 29.49
CA GLU A 417 49.13 -0.72 30.33
C GLU A 417 48.64 -1.24 31.71
#